data_AF-G2ZLK1-F1
#
_entry.id   AF-G2ZLK1-F1
#
_cell.length_a   1.000
_cell.length_b   1.000
_cell.length_c   1.000
_cell.angle_alpha   90.00
_cell.angle_beta   90.00
_cell.angle_gamma   90.00
#
_symmetry.space_group_name_H-M   'P 1'
#
loop_
_entity.id
_entity.type
_entity.pdbx_description
1 polymer ?
#
loop_
_entity_poly.entity_id
_entity_poly.type
_entity_poly.pdbx_seq_one_letter_code
_entity_poly.pdbx_strand_id
1 'polypeptide(L)'
;MLALPLYEQAIERENERHRARIKELERMRAALKLLDAERPTIKAAGREIYAEHLSRSPFSSTLAYNPMFDHGPGLLAALLRSKWKVIERGTGPYPSHTLKKGRLQLRISSMHADALEKAEELAFPDRPGNGVSL
;
A
#
# COMPACT_ATOMS: atom_id res chain seq x y z
N MET A 1 -16.49 19.55 -33.62
CA MET A 1 -16.78 19.65 -32.17
C MET A 1 -15.68 20.51 -31.58
N LEU A 2 -15.97 21.77 -31.24
CA LEU A 2 -14.99 22.70 -30.68
C LEU A 2 -14.68 22.23 -29.26
N ALA A 3 -13.45 21.80 -29.02
CA ALA A 3 -13.00 21.44 -27.67
C ALA A 3 -13.13 22.68 -26.76
N LEU A 4 -13.61 22.47 -25.54
CA LEU A 4 -13.72 23.51 -24.51
C LEU A 4 -12.38 24.26 -24.35
N PRO A 5 -12.37 25.53 -23.91
CA PRO A 5 -11.13 26.21 -23.51
C PRO A 5 -10.34 25.40 -22.46
N LEU A 6 -9.01 25.51 -22.45
CA LEU A 6 -8.14 24.70 -21.59
C LEU A 6 -8.50 24.77 -20.10
N TYR A 7 -8.89 25.95 -19.61
CA TYR A 7 -9.34 26.14 -18.22
C TYR A 7 -10.59 25.31 -17.90
N GLU A 8 -11.59 25.32 -18.79
CA GLU A 8 -12.82 24.54 -18.66
C GLU A 8 -12.53 23.03 -18.71
N GLN A 9 -11.62 22.60 -19.60
CA GLN A 9 -11.18 21.19 -19.65
C GLN A 9 -10.54 20.74 -18.33
N ALA A 10 -9.74 21.60 -17.69
CA ALA A 10 -9.10 21.30 -16.41
C ALA A 10 -10.13 21.14 -15.27
N ILE A 11 -11.13 22.04 -15.22
CA ILE A 11 -12.24 21.94 -14.25
C ILE A 11 -13.04 20.66 -14.47
N GLU A 12 -13.41 20.37 -15.72
CA GLU A 12 -14.19 19.18 -16.06
C GLU A 12 -13.46 17.90 -15.64
N ARG A 13 -12.16 17.81 -15.97
CA ARG A 13 -11.30 16.69 -15.57
C ARG A 13 -11.23 16.54 -14.05
N GLU A 14 -11.14 17.64 -13.30
CA GLU A 14 -11.10 17.57 -11.84
C GLU A 14 -12.42 17.07 -11.25
N ASN A 15 -13.54 17.55 -11.77
CA ASN A 15 -14.87 17.08 -11.38
C ASN A 15 -15.06 15.59 -11.68
N GLU A 16 -14.59 15.12 -12.84
CA GLU A 16 -14.58 13.70 -13.18
C GLU A 16 -13.72 12.88 -12.22
N ARG A 17 -12.51 13.35 -11.92
CA ARG A 17 -11.60 12.72 -10.96
C ARG A 17 -12.25 12.62 -9.59
N HIS A 18 -12.89 13.68 -9.11
CA HIS A 18 -13.59 13.69 -7.84
C HIS A 18 -14.74 12.67 -7.80
N ARG A 19 -15.59 12.64 -8.83
CA ARG A 19 -16.68 11.65 -8.95
C ARG A 19 -16.15 10.21 -9.00
N ALA A 20 -15.08 9.98 -9.74
CA ALA A 20 -14.43 8.67 -9.83
C ALA A 20 -13.86 8.24 -8.46
N ARG A 21 -13.22 9.17 -7.74
CA ARG A 21 -12.65 8.93 -6.41
C ARG A 21 -13.71 8.57 -5.37
N ILE A 22 -14.86 9.26 -5.36
CA ILE A 22 -15.97 8.89 -4.46
C ILE A 22 -16.41 7.44 -4.71
N LYS A 23 -16.66 7.07 -5.97
CA LYS A 23 -17.05 5.70 -6.34
C LYS A 23 -16.00 4.67 -5.95
N GLU A 24 -14.71 5.01 -6.06
CA GLU A 24 -13.61 4.16 -5.62
C GLU A 24 -13.65 3.92 -4.10
N LEU A 25 -13.83 4.99 -3.30
CA LEU A 25 -13.91 4.90 -1.84
C LEU A 25 -15.10 4.05 -1.38
N GLU A 26 -16.26 4.19 -2.02
CA GLU A 26 -17.44 3.35 -1.76
C GLU A 26 -17.13 1.87 -2.01
N ARG A 27 -16.44 1.57 -3.10
CA ARG A 27 -16.00 0.22 -3.46
C ARG A 27 -14.94 -0.33 -2.50
N MET A 28 -14.13 0.52 -1.88
CA MET A 28 -13.11 0.15 -0.89
C MET A 28 -13.67 0.06 0.53
N ARG A 29 -14.92 0.47 0.79
CA ARG A 29 -15.50 0.66 2.12
C ARG A 29 -15.24 -0.50 3.10
N ALA A 30 -15.45 -1.75 2.66
CA ALA A 30 -15.25 -2.91 3.52
C ALA A 30 -13.77 -3.10 3.89
N ALA A 31 -12.86 -2.95 2.93
CA ALA A 31 -11.43 -3.06 3.15
C ALA A 31 -10.90 -1.90 4.02
N LEU A 32 -11.42 -0.69 3.82
CA LEU A 32 -11.09 0.48 4.65
C LEU A 32 -11.50 0.27 6.12
N LYS A 33 -12.69 -0.30 6.39
CA LYS A 33 -13.10 -0.64 7.76
C LYS A 33 -12.19 -1.67 8.42
N LEU A 34 -11.78 -2.70 7.67
CA LEU A 34 -10.84 -3.70 8.17
C LEU A 34 -9.47 -3.09 8.46
N LEU A 35 -9.00 -2.18 7.58
CA LEU A 35 -7.74 -1.49 7.77
C LEU A 35 -7.80 -0.53 8.97
N ASP A 36 -8.91 0.17 9.16
CA ASP A 36 -9.12 1.08 10.29
C ASP A 36 -9.04 0.34 11.64
N ALA A 37 -9.57 -0.88 11.71
CA ALA A 37 -9.43 -1.75 12.89
C ALA A 37 -7.97 -2.15 13.18
N GLU A 38 -7.10 -2.18 12.16
CA GLU A 38 -5.67 -2.51 12.28
C GLU A 38 -4.80 -1.27 12.58
N ARG A 39 -5.31 -0.05 12.35
CA ARG A 39 -4.55 1.20 12.54
C ARG A 39 -3.94 1.34 13.94
N PRO A 40 -4.61 0.98 15.06
CA PRO A 40 -3.99 1.06 16.38
C PRO A 40 -2.72 0.21 16.50
N THR A 41 -2.71 -1.00 15.92
CA THR A 41 -1.54 -1.89 15.96
C THR A 41 -0.41 -1.35 15.09
N ILE A 42 -0.72 -0.82 13.91
CA ILE A 42 0.26 -0.19 13.01
C ILE A 42 0.88 1.05 13.68
N LYS A 43 0.05 1.86 14.35
CA LYS A 43 0.47 3.04 15.12
C LYS A 43 1.35 2.67 16.32
N ALA A 44 1.01 1.61 17.06
CA ALA A 44 1.84 1.10 18.14
C ALA A 44 3.22 0.63 17.65
N ALA A 45 3.33 0.22 16.38
CA ALA A 45 4.60 -0.09 15.73
C ALA A 45 5.33 1.15 15.16
N GLY A 46 4.88 2.37 15.50
CA GLY A 46 5.50 3.64 15.10
C GLY A 46 5.23 4.04 13.65
N ARG A 47 4.17 3.50 13.02
CA ARG A 47 3.83 3.76 11.62
C ARG A 47 2.39 4.24 11.48
N GLU A 48 2.11 5.03 10.46
CA GLU A 48 0.75 5.50 10.17
C GLU A 48 0.39 5.25 8.72
N ILE A 49 -0.91 5.00 8.48
CA ILE A 49 -1.47 4.86 7.14
C ILE A 49 -2.57 5.91 7.00
N TYR A 50 -2.50 6.67 5.91
CA TYR A 50 -3.45 7.72 5.57
C TYR A 50 -4.24 7.36 4.31
N ALA A 51 -5.52 7.75 4.29
CA ALA A 51 -6.44 7.44 3.20
C ALA A 51 -6.05 8.09 1.86
N GLU A 52 -5.32 9.21 1.90
CA GLU A 52 -4.81 9.91 0.72
C GLU A 52 -3.82 9.08 -0.11
N HIS A 53 -3.13 8.13 0.52
CA HIS A 53 -2.19 7.22 -0.14
C HIS A 53 -2.82 5.87 -0.51
N LEU A 54 -4.10 5.67 -0.19
CA LEU A 54 -4.83 4.45 -0.49
C LEU A 54 -5.60 4.57 -1.79
N SER A 55 -5.40 3.58 -2.65
CA SER A 55 -6.20 3.34 -3.85
C SER A 55 -6.63 1.88 -3.89
N ARG A 56 -7.57 1.57 -4.77
CA ARG A 56 -7.92 0.20 -5.09
C ARG A 56 -7.03 -0.30 -6.23
N SER A 57 -6.49 -1.50 -6.09
CA SER A 57 -5.88 -2.18 -7.23
C SER A 57 -6.91 -2.35 -8.37
N PRO A 58 -6.59 -1.98 -9.62
CA PRO A 58 -7.55 -2.03 -10.72
C PRO A 58 -8.09 -3.43 -11.00
N PHE A 59 -7.36 -4.47 -10.62
CA PHE A 59 -7.67 -5.86 -10.94
C PHE A 59 -8.12 -6.71 -9.74
N SER A 60 -8.23 -6.13 -8.54
CA SER A 60 -8.58 -6.90 -7.34
C SER A 60 -9.29 -6.07 -6.27
N SER A 61 -9.66 -6.72 -5.17
CA SER A 61 -10.11 -6.06 -3.94
C SER A 61 -8.95 -5.61 -3.06
N THR A 62 -7.70 -5.76 -3.52
CA THR A 62 -6.49 -5.38 -2.79
C THR A 62 -6.39 -3.87 -2.69
N LEU A 63 -6.16 -3.36 -1.49
CA LEU A 63 -5.80 -1.96 -1.31
C LEU A 63 -4.35 -1.77 -1.74
N ALA A 64 -4.07 -0.73 -2.51
CA ALA A 64 -2.70 -0.31 -2.81
C ALA A 64 -2.39 0.91 -1.95
N TYR A 65 -1.30 0.83 -1.19
CA TYR A 65 -0.75 1.92 -0.41
C TYR A 65 0.54 2.42 -1.05
N ASN A 66 0.49 3.66 -1.54
CA ASN A 66 1.58 4.33 -2.22
C ASN A 66 1.85 5.67 -1.49
N PRO A 67 2.61 5.65 -0.39
CA PRO A 67 3.05 6.89 0.24
C PRO A 67 3.98 7.62 -0.74
N MET A 68 4.05 8.96 -0.69
CA MET A 68 5.04 9.69 -1.50
C MET A 68 6.42 9.79 -0.83
N PHE A 69 6.48 9.60 0.50
CA PHE A 69 7.68 9.92 1.30
C PHE A 69 8.11 8.82 2.28
N ASP A 70 7.27 7.84 2.62
CA ASP A 70 7.62 6.75 3.54
C ASP A 70 7.68 5.39 2.81
N HIS A 71 8.76 5.19 2.04
CA HIS A 71 8.99 3.97 1.24
C HIS A 71 9.97 2.98 1.89
N GLY A 72 10.28 3.19 3.17
CA GLY A 72 11.24 2.34 3.87
C GLY A 72 10.69 0.94 4.18
N PRO A 73 11.58 -0.01 4.54
CA PRO A 73 11.20 -1.34 5.02
C PRO A 73 10.39 -1.31 6.33
N GLY A 74 10.28 -0.15 6.99
CA GLY A 74 9.65 0.00 8.30
C GLY A 74 8.15 -0.30 8.34
N LEU A 75 7.37 0.13 7.34
CA LEU A 75 5.95 -0.20 7.27
C LEU A 75 5.74 -1.71 7.00
N LEU A 76 6.51 -2.27 6.08
CA LEU A 76 6.51 -3.71 5.82
C LEU A 76 6.85 -4.49 7.11
N ALA A 77 7.89 -4.09 7.83
CA ALA A 77 8.29 -4.72 9.08
C ALA A 77 7.20 -4.62 10.15
N ALA A 78 6.56 -3.45 10.29
CA ALA A 78 5.44 -3.25 11.23
C ALA A 78 4.26 -4.18 10.93
N LEU A 79 3.92 -4.35 9.65
CA LEU A 79 2.86 -5.27 9.22
C LEU A 79 3.25 -6.73 9.49
N LEU A 80 4.48 -7.12 9.17
CA LEU A 80 5.00 -8.47 9.44
C LEU A 80 4.94 -8.81 10.94
N ARG A 81 5.41 -7.90 11.82
CA ARG A 81 5.28 -8.04 13.28
C ARG A 81 3.82 -8.13 13.74
N SER A 82 2.92 -7.49 13.00
CA SER A 82 1.48 -7.50 13.26
C SER A 82 0.75 -8.71 12.66
N LYS A 83 1.48 -9.80 12.37
CA LYS A 83 0.98 -11.08 11.82
C LYS A 83 0.40 -10.99 10.41
N TRP A 84 0.77 -9.97 9.64
CA TRP A 84 0.52 -9.97 8.19
C TRP A 84 1.49 -10.92 7.50
N LYS A 85 0.99 -11.63 6.48
CA LYS A 85 1.79 -12.58 5.70
C LYS A 85 2.03 -12.04 4.31
N VAL A 86 3.26 -12.16 3.81
CA VAL A 86 3.55 -11.91 2.38
C VAL A 86 2.86 -13.01 1.56
N ILE A 87 2.06 -12.61 0.58
CA ILE A 87 1.39 -13.53 -0.35
C ILE A 87 1.89 -13.35 -1.80
N GLU A 88 2.54 -12.24 -2.09
CA GLU A 88 3.14 -11.95 -3.39
C GLU A 88 4.38 -11.07 -3.19
N ARG A 89 5.52 -11.51 -3.73
CA ARG A 89 6.75 -10.72 -3.74
C ARG A 89 6.82 -9.95 -5.07
N GLY A 90 6.80 -8.62 -5.01
CA GLY A 90 7.07 -7.80 -6.18
C GLY A 90 8.53 -7.95 -6.63
N THR A 91 8.76 -7.79 -7.93
CA THR A 91 10.10 -7.84 -8.54
C THR A 91 10.41 -6.52 -9.24
N GLY A 92 11.69 -6.30 -9.54
CA GLY A 92 12.17 -5.11 -10.27
C GLY A 92 12.69 -4.00 -9.35
N PRO A 93 13.04 -2.83 -9.92
CA PRO A 93 13.66 -1.74 -9.18
C PRO A 93 12.72 -1.08 -8.15
N TYR A 94 11.42 -1.15 -8.39
CA TYR A 94 10.36 -0.60 -7.54
C TYR A 94 9.34 -1.69 -7.22
N PRO A 95 9.69 -2.70 -6.40
CA PRO A 95 8.83 -3.85 -6.20
C PRO A 95 7.56 -3.45 -5.41
N SER A 96 6.43 -4.03 -5.78
CA SER A 96 5.18 -3.90 -5.01
C SER A 96 4.82 -5.23 -4.37
N HIS A 97 5.01 -5.34 -3.05
CA HIS A 97 4.73 -6.57 -2.29
C HIS A 97 3.28 -6.58 -1.80
N THR A 98 2.62 -7.73 -1.87
CA THR A 98 1.25 -7.90 -1.34
C THR A 98 1.29 -8.67 -0.03
N LEU A 99 0.73 -8.07 1.02
CA LEU A 99 0.55 -8.67 2.35
C LEU A 99 -0.92 -8.92 2.63
N LYS A 100 -1.20 -9.95 3.44
CA LYS A 100 -2.55 -10.36 3.82
C LYS A 100 -2.67 -10.57 5.33
N LYS A 101 -3.79 -10.12 5.90
CA LYS A 101 -4.25 -10.48 7.25
C LYS A 101 -5.75 -10.74 7.23
N GLY A 102 -6.15 -11.96 7.59
CA GLY A 102 -7.54 -12.39 7.44
C GLY A 102 -8.04 -12.22 6.00
N ARG A 103 -9.07 -11.39 5.81
CA ARG A 103 -9.65 -11.06 4.49
C ARG A 103 -9.04 -9.81 3.85
N LEU A 104 -8.22 -9.05 4.57
CA LEU A 104 -7.62 -7.82 4.10
C LEU A 104 -6.32 -8.12 3.34
N GLN A 105 -6.18 -7.51 2.16
CA GLN A 105 -4.94 -7.53 1.38
C GLN A 105 -4.48 -6.10 1.13
N LEU A 106 -3.19 -5.86 1.35
CA LEU A 106 -2.54 -4.57 1.19
C LEU A 106 -1.29 -4.75 0.33
N ARG A 107 -1.27 -4.08 -0.82
CA ARG A 107 -0.11 -3.98 -1.71
C ARG A 107 0.65 -2.71 -1.38
N ILE A 108 1.96 -2.82 -1.20
CA ILE A 108 2.83 -1.70 -0.82
C ILE A 108 3.94 -1.61 -1.85
N SER A 109 4.06 -0.43 -2.48
CA SER A 109 5.16 -0.14 -3.40
C SER A 109 6.38 0.33 -2.63
N SER A 110 7.52 -0.25 -2.96
CA SER A 110 8.80 0.04 -2.33
C SER A 110 9.76 0.71 -3.32
N MET A 111 10.65 1.57 -2.80
CA MET A 111 11.64 2.26 -3.62
C MET A 111 12.92 1.45 -3.90
N HIS A 112 13.08 0.32 -3.22
CA HIS A 112 14.29 -0.49 -3.28
C HIS A 112 13.93 -1.95 -3.51
N ALA A 113 14.73 -2.64 -4.33
CA ALA A 113 14.56 -4.05 -4.65
C ALA A 113 14.63 -4.96 -3.39
N ASP A 114 15.46 -4.58 -2.41
CA ASP A 114 15.71 -5.31 -1.16
C ASP A 114 14.78 -4.91 -0.01
N ALA A 115 13.74 -4.10 -0.27
CA ALA A 115 12.88 -3.55 0.78
C ALA A 115 12.18 -4.62 1.62
N LEU A 116 11.77 -5.74 1.00
CA LEU A 116 11.16 -6.84 1.74
C LEU A 116 12.18 -7.60 2.60
N GLU A 117 13.40 -7.80 2.11
CA GLU A 117 14.47 -8.48 2.85
C GLU A 117 14.84 -7.70 4.11
N LYS A 118 15.10 -6.39 3.94
CA LYS A 118 15.33 -5.46 5.06
C LYS A 118 14.14 -5.43 6.03
N ALA A 119 12.91 -5.54 5.52
CA ALA A 119 11.73 -5.57 6.38
C ALA A 119 11.63 -6.88 7.19
N GLU A 120 12.02 -8.01 6.60
CA GLU A 120 12.07 -9.32 7.26
C GLU A 120 13.14 -9.32 8.37
N GLU A 121 14.33 -8.76 8.12
CA GLU A 121 15.38 -8.56 9.12
C GLU A 121 14.92 -7.66 10.29
N LEU A 122 14.29 -6.52 9.98
CA LEU A 122 13.76 -5.60 10.99
C LEU A 122 12.57 -6.18 11.78
N ALA A 123 11.81 -7.09 11.18
CA ALA A 123 10.67 -7.73 11.84
C ALA A 123 11.09 -8.91 12.71
N PHE A 124 12.15 -9.62 12.32
CA PHE A 124 12.58 -10.88 12.92
C PHE A 124 14.12 -10.94 13.03
N PRO A 125 14.74 -10.13 13.90
CA PRO A 125 16.20 -10.04 14.01
C PRO A 125 16.86 -11.37 14.41
N ASP A 126 16.11 -12.28 15.04
CA ASP A 126 16.61 -13.60 15.48
C ASP A 126 16.45 -14.71 14.42
N ARG A 127 15.92 -14.40 13.23
CA ARG A 127 15.93 -15.37 12.13
C ARG A 127 17.31 -15.36 11.49
N PRO A 128 17.97 -16.52 11.32
CA PRO A 128 19.20 -16.56 10.53
C PRO A 128 18.86 -15.99 9.15
N GLY A 129 19.54 -14.90 8.78
CA GLY A 129 19.41 -14.35 7.44
C GLY A 129 19.65 -15.49 6.45
N ASN A 130 18.82 -15.59 5.42
CA ASN A 130 19.15 -16.40 4.25
C ASN A 130 20.32 -15.71 3.55
N GLY A 131 21.50 -15.75 4.19
CA GLY A 131 22.78 -15.51 3.57
C GLY A 131 22.89 -16.58 2.50
N VAL A 132 22.65 -16.16 1.26
CA VAL A 132 23.02 -16.92 0.08
C VAL A 132 24.48 -17.29 0.25
N SER A 133 24.74 -18.57 0.54
CA SER A 133 26.07 -19.14 0.40
C SER A 133 26.43 -19.04 -1.08
N LEU A 134 27.46 -18.26 -1.38
CA LEU A 134 28.29 -18.44 -2.58
C LEU A 134 29.41 -19.41 -2.23
#